data_AF-A0A7M4DJZ3-F1
#
_entry.id   AF-A0A7M4DJZ3-F1
#
_cell.length_a   1.000
_cell.length_b   1.000
_cell.length_c   1.000
_cell.angle_alpha   90.00
_cell.angle_beta   90.00
_cell.angle_gamma   90.00
#
_symmetry.space_group_name_H-M   'P 1'
#
loop_
_entity.id
_entity.type
_entity.pdbx_description
1 polymer ?
#
loop_
_entity_poly.entity_id
_entity_poly.type
_entity_poly.pdbx_seq_one_letter_code
_entity_poly.pdbx_strand_id
1 'polypeptide(L)'
;MASVEVVPADLAAAAARLEEAREGVASVRTADDLATVTSALAGAESARAAEELATAWKQRFRAWDTAAQNQIEAMGVSAQAYEEQDGEGATAFNAISPPLGAH
;
A
#
# COMPACT_ATOMS: atom_id res chain seq x y z
N MET A 1 2.61 23.82 17.30
CA MET A 1 2.13 22.65 16.54
C MET A 1 2.58 22.89 15.12
N ALA A 2 3.65 22.23 14.66
CA ALA A 2 4.09 22.38 13.27
C ALA A 2 2.96 21.86 12.38
N SER A 3 2.47 22.68 11.45
CA SER A 3 1.55 22.25 10.40
C SER A 3 2.29 21.17 9.60
N VAL A 4 1.87 19.92 9.73
CA VAL A 4 2.29 18.87 8.83
C VAL A 4 1.65 19.21 7.50
N GLU A 5 2.41 19.86 6.62
CA GLU A 5 2.02 20.08 5.23
C GLU A 5 2.02 18.70 4.57
N VAL A 6 0.82 18.11 4.47
CA VAL A 6 0.65 16.84 3.77
C VAL A 6 0.66 17.17 2.29
N VAL A 7 1.77 16.90 1.61
CA VAL A 7 1.89 17.11 0.17
C VAL A 7 1.29 15.90 -0.53
N PRO A 8 0.24 16.05 -1.38
CA PRO A 8 -0.35 14.93 -2.12
C PRO A 8 0.67 14.11 -2.93
N ALA A 9 1.74 14.76 -3.41
CA ALA A 9 2.86 14.10 -4.07
C ALA A 9 3.61 13.10 -3.16
N ASP A 10 3.75 13.37 -1.87
CA ASP A 10 4.39 12.45 -0.93
C ASP A 10 3.51 11.23 -0.63
N LEU A 11 2.18 11.42 -0.57
CA LEU A 11 1.22 10.32 -0.48
C LEU A 11 1.26 9.43 -1.73
N ALA A 12 1.32 10.03 -2.92
CA ALA A 12 1.46 9.30 -4.17
C ALA A 12 2.79 8.52 -4.24
N ALA A 13 3.89 9.15 -3.82
CA ALA A 13 5.20 8.50 -3.77
C ALA A 13 5.24 7.36 -2.71
N ALA A 14 4.53 7.49 -1.60
CA ALA A 14 4.38 6.44 -0.60
C ALA A 14 3.54 5.27 -1.14
N ALA A 15 2.43 5.56 -1.83
CA ALA A 15 1.60 4.55 -2.50
C ALA A 15 2.40 3.75 -3.53
N ALA A 16 3.17 4.44 -4.39
CA ALA A 16 4.02 3.79 -5.39
C ALA A 16 5.07 2.85 -4.76
N ARG A 17 5.72 3.26 -3.67
CA ARG A 17 6.67 2.38 -2.94
C ARG A 17 5.99 1.17 -2.32
N LEU A 18 4.75 1.32 -1.86
CA LEU A 18 3.97 0.22 -1.32
C LEU A 18 3.52 -0.75 -2.42
N GLU A 19 3.22 -0.24 -3.61
CA GLU A 19 2.96 -1.05 -4.82
C GLU A 19 4.20 -1.85 -5.22
N GLU A 20 5.38 -1.22 -5.30
CA GLU A 20 6.65 -1.91 -5.57
C GLU A 20 6.95 -2.99 -4.52
N ALA A 21 6.75 -2.68 -3.23
CA ALA A 21 6.93 -3.65 -2.16
C ALA A 21 5.95 -4.81 -2.31
N ARG A 22 4.68 -4.55 -2.64
CA ARG A 22 3.65 -5.56 -2.88
C ARG A 22 4.01 -6.45 -4.08
N GLU A 23 4.45 -5.88 -5.19
CA GLU A 23 4.92 -6.63 -6.36
C GLU A 23 6.14 -7.50 -6.02
N GLY A 24 7.09 -6.97 -5.25
CA GLY A 24 8.23 -7.74 -4.77
C GLY A 24 7.80 -8.97 -3.96
N VAL A 25 6.75 -8.85 -3.15
CA VAL A 25 6.19 -9.95 -2.36
C VAL A 25 5.41 -10.93 -3.22
N ALA A 26 4.63 -10.44 -4.19
CA ALA A 26 3.93 -11.27 -5.16
C ALA A 26 4.91 -12.05 -6.06
N SER A 27 6.09 -11.50 -6.33
CA SER A 27 7.16 -12.14 -7.10
C SER A 27 7.78 -13.34 -6.38
N VAL A 28 7.64 -13.40 -5.05
CA VAL A 28 8.03 -14.59 -4.28
C VAL A 28 7.05 -15.70 -4.66
N ARG A 29 7.53 -16.69 -5.42
CA ARG A 29 6.79 -17.90 -5.83
C ARG A 29 6.56 -18.86 -4.67
N THR A 30 6.31 -18.32 -3.49
CA THR A 30 6.25 -19.04 -2.22
C THR A 30 5.28 -20.20 -2.27
N ALA A 31 4.18 -20.11 -3.01
CA ALA A 31 3.25 -21.23 -3.15
C ALA A 31 3.86 -22.44 -3.87
N ASP A 32 4.65 -22.21 -4.92
CA ASP A 32 5.31 -23.25 -5.72
C ASP A 32 6.57 -23.78 -5.01
N ASP A 33 7.33 -22.87 -4.39
CA ASP A 33 8.51 -23.22 -3.60
C ASP A 33 8.13 -24.05 -2.37
N LEU A 34 7.06 -23.65 -1.66
CA LEU A 34 6.53 -24.43 -0.53
C LEU A 34 5.94 -25.76 -0.97
N ALA A 35 5.29 -25.82 -2.14
CA ALA A 35 4.79 -27.08 -2.70
C ALA A 35 5.94 -28.05 -3.06
N THR A 36 7.08 -27.51 -3.51
CA THR A 36 8.29 -28.30 -3.76
C THR A 36 8.83 -28.90 -2.47
N VAL A 37 8.87 -28.14 -1.38
CA VAL A 37 9.33 -28.63 -0.06
C VAL A 37 8.39 -29.70 0.49
N THR A 38 7.08 -29.51 0.47
CA THR A 38 6.13 -30.54 0.93
C THR A 38 6.19 -31.80 0.07
N SER A 39 6.32 -31.67 -1.25
CA SER A 39 6.48 -32.81 -2.15
C SER A 39 7.77 -33.59 -1.86
N ALA A 40 8.88 -32.89 -1.58
CA ALA A 40 10.16 -33.51 -1.25
C ALA A 40 10.12 -34.26 0.10
N LEU A 41 9.24 -33.86 1.01
CA LEU A 41 9.05 -34.48 2.32
C LEU A 41 7.91 -35.52 2.33
N ALA A 42 7.28 -35.81 1.20
CA ALA A 42 6.17 -36.75 1.12
C ALA A 42 6.57 -38.14 1.67
N GLY A 43 5.80 -38.63 2.64
CA GLY A 43 6.06 -39.91 3.31
C GLY A 43 7.04 -39.84 4.49
N ALA A 44 7.68 -38.70 4.74
CA ALA A 44 8.42 -38.46 5.97
C ALA A 44 7.47 -38.09 7.13
N GLU A 45 7.87 -38.40 8.36
CA GLU A 45 7.12 -38.05 9.57
C GLU A 45 6.88 -36.53 9.69
N SER A 46 7.78 -35.72 9.12
CA SER A 46 7.71 -34.27 9.08
C SER A 46 6.82 -33.70 7.96
N ALA A 47 6.24 -34.52 7.08
CA ALA A 47 5.43 -34.06 5.95
C ALA A 47 4.27 -33.15 6.39
N ARG A 48 3.56 -33.56 7.44
CA ARG A 48 2.44 -32.81 8.00
C ARG A 48 2.86 -31.44 8.53
N ALA A 49 3.98 -31.35 9.24
CA ALA A 49 4.50 -30.09 9.75
C ALA A 49 4.92 -29.15 8.60
N ALA A 50 5.47 -29.69 7.52
CA ALA A 50 5.79 -28.93 6.32
C ALA A 50 4.53 -28.40 5.62
N GLU A 51 3.44 -29.17 5.56
CA GLU A 51 2.15 -28.73 5.00
C GLU A 51 1.50 -27.63 5.85
N GLU A 52 1.54 -27.77 7.17
CA GLU A 52 1.04 -26.76 8.11
C GLU A 52 1.83 -25.45 7.96
N LEU A 53 3.17 -25.53 7.90
CA LEU A 53 4.04 -24.37 7.66
C LEU A 53 3.75 -23.72 6.29
N ALA A 54 3.65 -24.52 5.24
CA ALA A 54 3.34 -24.05 3.90
C ALA A 54 1.99 -23.30 3.85
N THR A 55 0.99 -23.82 4.55
CA THR A 55 -0.34 -23.21 4.65
C THR A 55 -0.29 -21.89 5.41
N ALA A 56 0.43 -21.85 6.54
CA ALA A 56 0.60 -20.63 7.34
C ALA A 56 1.27 -19.51 6.54
N TRP A 57 2.33 -19.83 5.79
CA TRP A 57 2.99 -18.87 4.91
C TRP A 57 2.05 -18.35 3.81
N LYS A 58 1.32 -19.24 3.12
CA LYS A 58 0.34 -18.83 2.10
C LYS A 58 -0.71 -17.86 2.66
N GLN A 59 -1.21 -18.12 3.87
CA GLN A 59 -2.14 -17.22 4.54
C GLN A 59 -1.49 -15.87 4.89
N ARG A 60 -0.25 -15.90 5.38
CA ARG A 60 0.51 -14.68 5.74
C ARG A 60 0.73 -13.76 4.54
N PHE A 61 1.12 -14.32 3.39
CA PHE A 61 1.32 -13.54 2.16
C PHE A 61 0.01 -12.93 1.64
N ARG A 62 -1.09 -13.70 1.62
CA ARG A 62 -2.40 -13.16 1.25
C ARG A 62 -2.83 -12.01 2.16
N ALA A 63 -2.69 -12.17 3.48
CA ALA A 63 -3.03 -11.12 4.43
C ALA A 63 -2.18 -9.86 4.21
N TRP A 64 -0.91 -10.04 3.86
CA TRP A 64 -0.03 -8.90 3.59
C TRP A 64 -0.40 -8.18 2.29
N ASP A 65 -0.72 -8.92 1.24
CA ASP A 65 -1.21 -8.37 -0.03
C ASP A 65 -2.50 -7.54 0.16
N THR A 66 -3.49 -8.09 0.87
CA THR A 66 -4.73 -7.38 1.19
C THR A 66 -4.48 -6.12 2.03
N ALA A 67 -3.61 -6.21 3.05
CA ALA A 67 -3.30 -5.05 3.88
C ALA A 67 -2.58 -3.95 3.09
N ALA A 68 -1.66 -4.32 2.18
CA ALA A 68 -0.98 -3.38 1.30
C ALA A 68 -1.98 -2.69 0.36
N GLN A 69 -2.88 -3.45 -0.27
CA GLN A 69 -3.91 -2.90 -1.16
C GLN A 69 -4.82 -1.91 -0.45
N ASN A 70 -5.34 -2.27 0.74
CA ASN A 70 -6.17 -1.37 1.53
C ASN A 70 -5.44 -0.07 1.89
N GLN A 71 -4.15 -0.15 2.20
CA GLN A 71 -3.35 1.01 2.55
C GLN A 71 -3.07 1.91 1.33
N ILE A 72 -2.84 1.33 0.15
CA ILE A 72 -2.71 2.06 -1.12
C ILE A 72 -4.02 2.82 -1.43
N GLU A 73 -5.16 2.14 -1.34
CA GLU A 73 -6.48 2.75 -1.55
C GLU A 73 -6.73 3.90 -0.57
N ALA A 74 -6.45 3.70 0.72
CA ALA A 74 -6.60 4.73 1.74
C ALA A 74 -5.71 5.96 1.48
N MET A 75 -4.48 5.75 1.02
CA MET A 75 -3.58 6.84 0.63
C MET A 75 -4.10 7.59 -0.60
N GLY A 76 -4.63 6.89 -1.60
CA GLY A 76 -5.23 7.50 -2.78
C GLY A 76 -6.45 8.37 -2.43
N VAL A 77 -7.36 7.86 -1.60
CA VAL A 77 -8.52 8.62 -1.11
C VAL A 77 -8.08 9.84 -0.30
N SER A 78 -7.07 9.69 0.56
CA SER A 78 -6.55 10.80 1.36
C SER A 78 -5.93 11.88 0.47
N ALA A 79 -5.16 11.49 -0.57
CA ALA A 79 -4.56 12.42 -1.51
C ALA A 79 -5.63 13.23 -2.28
N GLN A 80 -6.68 12.57 -2.78
CA GLN A 80 -7.81 13.25 -3.44
C GLN A 80 -8.52 14.24 -2.52
N ALA A 81 -8.77 13.84 -1.26
CA ALA A 81 -9.40 14.73 -0.29
C ALA A 81 -8.55 15.99 0.00
N TYR A 82 -7.22 15.87 0.04
CA TYR A 82 -6.34 17.02 0.18
C TYR A 82 -6.36 17.92 -1.06
N GLU A 83 -6.34 17.35 -2.27
CA GLU A 83 -6.43 18.14 -3.51
C GLU A 83 -7.75 18.92 -3.63
N GLU A 84 -8.87 18.30 -3.27
CA GLU A 84 -10.18 18.97 -3.25
C GLU A 84 -10.20 20.11 -2.21
N GLN A 85 -9.72 19.85 -0.99
CA GLN A 85 -9.69 20.84 0.08
C GLN A 85 -8.77 22.03 -0.25
N ASP A 86 -7.62 21.76 -0.87
CA ASP A 86 -6.69 22.81 -1.29
C ASP A 86 -7.24 23.61 -2.49
N GLY A 87 -7.93 22.94 -3.42
CA GLY A 87 -8.66 23.59 -4.51
C GLY A 87 -9.79 24.50 -4.02
N GLU A 88 -10.58 24.06 -3.04
CA GLU A 88 -11.60 24.87 -2.38
C GLU A 88 -10.98 26.06 -1.63
N GLY A 89 -9.87 25.83 -0.92
CA GLY A 89 -9.10 26.85 -0.22
C GLY A 89 -8.54 27.92 -1.16
N ALA A 90 -7.94 27.53 -2.28
CA ALA A 90 -7.42 28.42 -3.31
C ALA A 90 -8.55 29.23 -3.98
N THR A 91 -9.71 28.60 -4.22
CA THR A 91 -10.88 29.27 -4.80
C THR A 91 -11.46 30.30 -3.82
N ALA A 92 -11.58 29.95 -2.55
CA ALA A 92 -12.01 30.88 -1.50
C ALA A 92 -11.01 32.03 -1.34
N PHE A 93 -9.71 31.75 -1.29
CA PHE A 93 -8.68 32.79 -1.20
C PHE A 93 -8.72 33.77 -2.38
N ASN A 94 -8.89 33.27 -3.62
CA ASN A 94 -9.06 34.10 -4.81
C ASN A 94 -10.37 34.90 -4.80
N ALA A 95 -11.45 34.37 -4.22
CA ALA A 95 -12.72 35.08 -4.10
C ALA A 95 -12.66 36.25 -3.10
N ILE A 96 -11.77 36.18 -2.10
CA ILE A 96 -11.67 37.17 -1.02
C ILE A 96 -10.48 38.14 -1.25
N SER A 97 -9.52 37.77 -2.09
CA SER A 97 -8.36 38.62 -2.43
C SER A 97 -8.72 39.63 -3.53
N PRO A 98 -8.59 40.95 -3.32
CA PRO A 98 -8.75 41.93 -4.39
C PRO A 98 -7.60 41.82 -5.40
N PRO A 99 -7.81 42.20 -6.68
CA PRO A 99 -6.76 42.11 -7.70
C PRO A 99 -5.55 42.94 -7.25
N LEU A 100 -4.42 42.28 -7.04
CA LEU A 100 -3.14 42.92 -6.78
C LEU A 100 -2.70 43.64 -8.07
N GLY A 101 -3.16 44.87 -8.26
CA GLY A 101 -2.87 45.64 -9.45
C GLY A 101 -3.68 46.93 -9.59
N ALA A 102 -3.63 47.81 -8.60
CA ALA A 102 -4.03 49.22 -8.77
C ALA A 102 -3.39 50.10 -7.68
N HIS A 103 -2.09 50.40 -7.83
CA HIS A 103 -1.45 51.58 -7.25
C HIS A 103 -0.54 52.22 -8.30
#